data_AF-A0A963QA54-F1
#
_entry.id   AF-A0A963QA54-F1
#
_cell.length_a   1.000
_cell.length_b   1.000
_cell.length_c   1.000
_cell.angle_alpha   90.00
_cell.angle_beta   90.00
_cell.angle_gamma   90.00
#
_symmetry.space_group_name_H-M   'P 1'
#
loop_
_entity.id
_entity.type
_entity.pdbx_description
1 polymer ?
#
loop_
_entity_poly.entity_id
_entity_poly.type
_entity_poly.pdbx_seq_one_letter_code
_entity_poly.pdbx_strand_id
1 'polypeptide(L)'
;MASDPSLIFTNVDYNAQGKQVDWLYLPHSVTRSAYGALAIPIAVIRNGDGPTVFLMSGNHGDEYEGQITLAKLIRELEPEQVRGRIIILPAANLPAAMAGTRVSPIDQGNLNRAFPGDPQG
;
A
#
# COMPACT_ATOMS: atom_id res chain seq x y z
N MET A 1 3.69 15.70 19.75
CA MET A 1 4.58 14.65 20.26
C MET A 1 5.12 13.93 19.03
N ALA A 2 6.42 13.65 18.95
CA ALA A 2 6.94 12.85 17.84
C ALA A 2 6.40 11.43 18.01
N SER A 3 5.59 10.95 17.06
CA SER A 3 5.14 9.55 17.01
C SER A 3 6.35 8.66 16.77
N ASP A 4 6.38 7.49 17.39
CA ASP A 4 7.39 6.48 17.10
C ASP A 4 7.42 6.17 15.59
N PRO A 5 8.61 5.85 15.03
CA PRO A 5 8.72 5.54 13.61
C PRO A 5 7.92 4.28 13.26
N SER A 6 7.36 4.25 12.05
CA SER A 6 6.67 3.07 11.54
C SER A 6 7.63 1.87 11.46
N LEU A 7 7.14 0.69 11.83
CA LEU A 7 7.84 -0.58 11.60
C LEU A 7 7.77 -1.03 10.12
N ILE A 8 6.91 -0.39 9.32
CA ILE A 8 6.81 -0.68 7.89
C ILE A 8 8.08 -0.20 7.19
N PHE A 9 8.70 -1.09 6.42
CA PHE A 9 9.86 -0.77 5.60
C PHE A 9 9.61 -1.11 4.12
N THR A 10 10.39 -0.51 3.22
CA THR A 10 10.31 -0.75 1.78
C THR A 10 11.63 -0.43 1.10
N ASN A 11 11.89 -1.05 -0.05
CA ASN A 11 13.04 -0.73 -0.90
C ASN A 11 12.71 0.31 -1.98
N VAL A 12 11.45 0.76 -2.05
CA VAL A 12 11.03 1.79 -3.02
C VAL A 12 11.76 3.10 -2.75
N ASP A 13 12.50 3.60 -3.74
CA ASP A 13 13.01 4.96 -3.75
C ASP A 13 11.96 5.88 -4.38
N TYR A 14 11.23 6.62 -3.54
CA TYR A 14 10.19 7.54 -4.01
C TYR A 14 10.70 8.66 -4.93
N ASN A 15 12.00 8.93 -4.99
CA ASN A 15 12.60 9.99 -5.79
C ASN A 15 13.22 9.51 -7.10
N ALA A 16 13.49 8.20 -7.23
CA ALA A 16 14.00 7.61 -8.46
C ALA A 16 13.03 7.84 -9.64
N GLN A 17 13.59 8.12 -10.82
CA GLN A 17 12.84 8.21 -12.07
C GLN A 17 12.48 6.80 -12.57
N GLY A 18 11.43 6.69 -13.38
CA GLY A 18 10.95 5.43 -13.94
C GLY A 18 9.79 4.84 -13.14
N LYS A 19 9.64 3.51 -13.22
CA LYS A 19 8.55 2.74 -12.60
C LYS A 19 9.13 1.67 -11.69
N GLN A 20 8.71 1.71 -10.43
CA GLN A 20 9.04 0.72 -9.41
C GLN A 20 7.74 0.01 -9.00
N VAL A 21 7.76 -1.32 -8.95
CA VAL A 21 6.69 -2.15 -8.41
C VAL A 21 7.33 -3.06 -7.37
N ASP A 22 6.95 -2.89 -6.11
CA ASP A 22 7.54 -3.58 -4.95
C ASP A 22 6.48 -3.64 -3.84
N TRP A 23 6.92 -3.78 -2.59
CA TRP A 23 6.07 -3.99 -1.44
C TRP A 23 6.41 -3.02 -0.30
N LEU A 24 5.38 -2.70 0.49
CA LEU A 24 5.53 -2.21 1.85
C LEU A 24 5.49 -3.44 2.77
N TYR A 25 6.57 -3.70 3.51
CA TYR A 25 6.67 -4.83 4.40
C TYR A 25 6.26 -4.41 5.81
N LEU A 26 5.13 -4.92 6.30
CA LEU A 26 4.70 -4.80 7.69
C LEU A 26 5.14 -6.05 8.46
N PRO A 27 6.11 -5.98 9.38
CA PRO A 27 6.45 -7.11 10.23
C PRO A 27 5.22 -7.65 10.95
N HIS A 28 5.01 -8.96 10.87
CA HIS A 28 3.86 -9.63 11.46
C HIS A 28 4.27 -11.02 11.96
N SER A 29 4.62 -11.08 13.25
CA SER A 29 5.02 -12.30 13.93
C SER A 29 3.81 -13.11 14.37
N VAL A 30 3.74 -14.36 13.93
CA VAL A 30 2.66 -15.31 14.25
C VAL A 30 3.22 -16.71 14.41
N THR A 31 2.48 -17.62 15.04
CA THR A 31 2.93 -19.01 15.28
C THR A 31 3.47 -19.72 14.03
N ARG A 32 2.85 -19.48 12.86
CA ARG A 32 3.26 -20.09 11.59
C ARG A 32 4.47 -19.41 10.92
N SER A 33 4.84 -18.21 11.36
CA SER A 33 5.92 -17.40 10.78
C SER A 33 6.42 -16.38 11.81
N ALA A 34 7.42 -16.77 12.60
CA ALA A 34 7.91 -15.97 13.73
C ALA A 34 8.54 -14.63 13.28
N TYR A 35 9.16 -14.59 12.09
CA TYR A 35 9.73 -13.37 11.50
C TYR A 35 9.05 -13.03 10.16
N GLY A 36 7.74 -13.29 10.07
CA GLY A 36 6.95 -13.00 8.88
C GLY A 36 6.71 -11.50 8.67
N ALA A 37 6.29 -11.16 7.45
CA ALA A 37 5.80 -9.84 7.11
C ALA A 37 4.59 -9.95 6.17
N LEU A 38 3.67 -8.99 6.28
CA LEU A 38 2.65 -8.74 5.27
C LEU A 38 3.28 -7.83 4.20
N ALA A 39 3.40 -8.34 2.97
CA ALA A 39 3.93 -7.61 1.84
C ALA A 39 2.78 -6.91 1.09
N ILE A 40 2.56 -5.63 1.37
CA ILE A 40 1.46 -4.84 0.80
C ILE A 40 1.92 -4.26 -0.55
N PRO A 41 1.23 -4.53 -1.67
CA PRO A 41 1.70 -4.12 -3.00
C PRO A 41 1.71 -2.61 -3.15
N ILE A 42 2.77 -2.05 -3.71
CA ILE A 42 2.89 -0.63 -4.04
C ILE A 42 3.57 -0.46 -5.39
N ALA A 43 3.16 0.56 -6.15
CA ALA A 43 3.89 1.04 -7.31
C ALA A 43 4.18 2.54 -7.20
N VAL A 44 5.36 2.95 -7.65
CA VAL A 44 5.74 4.36 -7.79
C VAL A 44 6.22 4.60 -9.20
N ILE A 45 5.58 5.53 -9.89
CA ILE A 45 5.92 5.95 -11.24
C ILE A 45 6.25 7.43 -11.18
N ARG A 46 7.48 7.79 -11.53
CA ARG A 46 7.96 9.17 -11.51
C ARG A 46 8.67 9.49 -12.82
N ASN A 47 8.32 10.63 -13.40
CA ASN A 47 8.99 11.14 -14.58
C ASN A 47 8.94 12.67 -14.61
N GLY A 48 10.10 13.30 -14.72
CA GLY A 48 10.23 14.77 -14.75
C GLY A 48 9.70 15.47 -13.49
N ASP A 49 9.35 16.74 -13.66
CA ASP A 49 8.80 17.59 -12.60
C ASP A 49 7.28 17.68 -12.70
N GLY A 50 6.62 17.77 -11.55
CA GLY A 50 5.17 17.84 -11.44
C GLY A 50 4.66 17.45 -10.06
N PRO A 51 3.33 17.48 -9.85
CA PRO A 51 2.72 17.13 -8.58
C PRO A 51 2.90 15.64 -8.26
N THR A 52 2.68 15.27 -6.99
CA THR A 52 2.50 13.88 -6.57
C THR A 52 1.02 13.58 -6.41
N VAL A 53 0.55 12.48 -7.01
CA VAL A 53 -0.79 11.93 -6.79
C VAL A 53 -0.66 10.60 -6.06
N PHE A 54 -1.43 10.43 -4.98
CA PHE A 54 -1.55 9.15 -4.28
C PHE A 54 -2.91 8.52 -4.60
N LEU A 55 -2.88 7.30 -5.12
CA LEU A 55 -4.05 6.51 -5.47
C LEU A 55 -4.10 5.30 -4.56
N MET A 56 -5.19 5.17 -3.80
CA MET A 56 -5.37 4.09 -2.84
C MET A 56 -6.73 3.41 -3.04
N SER A 57 -6.74 2.09 -2.94
CA SER A 57 -7.98 1.30 -2.88
C SER A 57 -7.81 0.14 -1.90
N GLY A 58 -8.86 -0.68 -1.73
CA GLY A 58 -8.86 -1.78 -0.78
C GLY A 58 -8.74 -1.31 0.68
N ASN A 59 -9.37 -0.18 1.03
CA ASN A 59 -9.50 0.24 2.43
C ASN A 59 -10.33 -0.79 3.22
N HIS A 60 -11.45 -1.18 2.62
CA HIS A 60 -12.16 -2.42 2.94
C HIS A 60 -11.85 -3.47 1.87
N GLY A 61 -11.80 -4.73 2.28
CA GLY A 61 -11.38 -5.82 1.41
C GLY A 61 -12.42 -6.29 0.40
N ASP A 62 -13.69 -6.03 0.70
CA ASP A 62 -14.87 -6.40 -0.09
C ASP A 62 -15.28 -5.34 -1.14
N GLU A 63 -14.45 -4.32 -1.34
CA GLU A 63 -14.65 -3.23 -2.32
C GLU A 63 -13.65 -3.38 -3.49
N TYR A 64 -14.08 -3.97 -4.61
CA TYR A 64 -13.17 -4.54 -5.63
C TYR A 64 -12.80 -3.58 -6.78
N GLU A 65 -13.66 -2.64 -7.13
CA GLU A 65 -13.54 -1.81 -8.34
C GLU A 65 -12.23 -1.02 -8.33
N GLY A 66 -11.91 -0.41 -7.19
CA GLY A 66 -10.65 0.31 -7.00
C GLY A 66 -9.43 -0.61 -7.03
N GLN A 67 -9.51 -1.81 -6.46
CA GLN A 67 -8.39 -2.76 -6.43
C GLN A 67 -8.04 -3.20 -7.86
N ILE A 68 -9.06 -3.59 -8.64
CA ILE A 68 -8.92 -4.00 -10.04
C ILE A 68 -8.42 -2.83 -10.89
N THR A 69 -9.01 -1.65 -10.75
CA THR A 69 -8.65 -0.47 -11.56
C THR A 69 -7.20 -0.07 -11.32
N LEU A 70 -6.77 0.02 -10.06
CA LEU A 70 -5.40 0.38 -9.73
C LEU A 70 -4.39 -0.71 -10.12
N ALA A 71 -4.73 -1.99 -9.95
CA ALA A 71 -3.88 -3.08 -10.43
C ALA A 71 -3.72 -3.07 -11.96
N LYS A 72 -4.78 -2.72 -12.70
CA LYS A 72 -4.69 -2.54 -14.16
C LYS A 72 -3.82 -1.33 -14.53
N LEU A 73 -4.03 -0.20 -13.86
CA LEU A 73 -3.25 1.03 -14.08
C LEU A 73 -1.75 0.78 -13.85
N ILE A 74 -1.37 0.04 -12.80
CA ILE A 74 0.03 -0.32 -12.54
C ILE A 74 0.64 -1.08 -13.72
N ARG A 75 -0.09 -2.00 -14.35
CA ARG A 75 0.43 -2.78 -15.48
C ARG A 75 0.54 -1.97 -16.76
N GLU A 76 -0.35 -1.00 -16.98
CA GLU A 76 -0.52 -0.31 -18.26
C GLU A 76 0.18 1.05 -18.33
N LEU A 77 0.35 1.73 -17.19
CA LEU A 77 0.94 3.05 -17.14
C LEU A 77 2.46 3.00 -17.21
N GLU A 78 3.04 3.65 -18.20
CA GLU A 78 4.49 3.75 -18.41
C GLU A 78 5.02 5.14 -17.99
N PRO A 79 6.28 5.25 -17.52
CA PRO A 79 6.85 6.49 -17.01
C PRO A 79 6.73 7.69 -17.95
N GLU A 80 6.86 7.47 -19.26
CA GLU A 80 6.85 8.53 -20.28
C GLU A 80 5.47 9.21 -20.39
N GLN A 81 4.41 8.55 -19.91
CA GLN A 81 3.05 9.09 -19.87
C GLN A 81 2.81 9.99 -18.65
N VAL A 82 3.77 10.08 -17.72
CA VAL A 82 3.65 10.81 -16.46
C VAL A 82 4.54 12.07 -16.49
N ARG A 83 4.06 13.15 -15.86
CA ARG A 83 4.84 14.33 -15.47
C ARG A 83 4.62 14.63 -13.99
N GLY A 84 5.62 14.40 -13.16
CA GLY A 84 5.50 14.35 -11.70
C GLY A 84 5.60 12.92 -11.18
N ARG A 85 4.79 12.57 -10.18
CA ARG A 85 4.84 11.26 -9.51
C ARG A 85 3.44 10.71 -9.22
N ILE A 86 3.25 9.42 -9.43
CA ILE A 86 2.06 8.69 -9.03
C ILE A 86 2.51 7.56 -8.10
N ILE A 87 1.90 7.48 -6.92
CA ILE A 87 2.07 6.41 -5.95
C ILE A 87 0.75 5.64 -5.89
N ILE A 88 0.79 4.33 -6.10
CA ILE A 88 -0.41 3.49 -6.24
C ILE A 88 -0.36 2.36 -5.21
N LEU A 89 -1.39 2.29 -4.36
CA LEU A 89 -1.58 1.27 -3.34
C LEU A 89 -2.93 0.54 -3.58
N PRO A 90 -2.95 -0.55 -4.36
CA PRO A 90 -4.19 -1.17 -4.81
C PRO A 90 -4.92 -1.98 -3.73
N ALA A 91 -4.29 -2.24 -2.57
CA ALA A 91 -4.89 -2.99 -1.47
C ALA A 91 -4.35 -2.51 -0.13
N ALA A 92 -4.86 -1.39 0.37
CA ALA A 92 -4.38 -0.76 1.61
C ALA A 92 -4.53 -1.65 2.84
N ASN A 93 -5.68 -2.33 2.99
CA ASN A 93 -5.91 -3.35 3.99
C ASN A 93 -5.77 -4.74 3.35
N LEU A 94 -4.53 -5.13 3.07
CA LEU A 94 -4.23 -6.39 2.39
C LEU A 94 -4.89 -7.62 3.06
N PRO A 95 -4.85 -7.80 4.41
CA PRO A 95 -5.52 -8.93 5.04
C PRO A 95 -7.03 -8.98 4.77
N ALA A 96 -7.70 -7.83 4.81
CA ALA A 96 -9.13 -7.74 4.49
C ALA A 96 -9.38 -8.06 3.01
N ALA A 97 -8.57 -7.50 2.09
CA ALA A 97 -8.69 -7.74 0.66
C ALA A 97 -8.51 -9.22 0.30
N MET A 98 -7.53 -9.89 0.91
CA MET A 98 -7.32 -11.33 0.73
C MET A 98 -8.48 -12.17 1.28
N ALA A 99 -9.16 -11.69 2.31
CA ALA A 99 -10.31 -12.37 2.92
C ALA A 99 -11.66 -12.02 2.26
N GLY A 100 -11.71 -11.00 1.40
CA GLY A 100 -12.97 -10.49 0.84
C GLY A 100 -13.93 -9.96 1.90
N THR A 101 -13.39 -9.34 2.97
CA THR A 101 -14.17 -8.85 4.11
C THR A 101 -14.00 -7.35 4.31
N ARG A 102 -15.00 -6.72 4.92
CA ARG A 102 -14.92 -5.29 5.25
C ARG A 102 -13.76 -4.94 6.18
N VAL A 103 -13.54 -5.75 7.21
CA VAL A 103 -12.53 -5.55 8.24
C VAL A 103 -11.44 -6.61 8.13
N SER A 104 -10.27 -6.33 8.71
CA SER A 104 -9.16 -7.28 8.73
C SER A 104 -9.53 -8.51 9.56
N PRO A 105 -9.25 -9.74 9.09
CA PRO A 105 -9.48 -10.96 9.86
C PRO A 105 -8.50 -11.13 11.02
N ILE A 106 -7.40 -10.36 11.07
CA ILE A 106 -6.35 -10.47 12.09
C ILE A 106 -6.82 -9.86 13.42
N ASP A 107 -7.48 -8.72 13.36
CA ASP A 107 -7.78 -7.84 14.49
C ASP A 107 -9.21 -7.30 14.48
N GLN A 108 -10.03 -7.66 13.48
CA GLN A 108 -11.34 -7.06 13.20
C GLN A 108 -11.27 -5.55 12.93
N GLY A 109 -10.07 -5.04 12.59
CA GLY A 109 -9.80 -3.64 12.38
C GLY A 109 -10.48 -3.09 11.13
N ASN A 110 -11.23 -2.00 11.30
CA ASN A 110 -11.69 -1.16 10.20
C ASN A 110 -10.64 -0.07 9.94
N LEU A 111 -9.87 -0.20 8.86
CA LEU A 111 -8.80 0.75 8.51
C LEU A 111 -9.33 2.19 8.42
N ASN A 112 -10.53 2.41 7.87
CA ASN A 112 -11.15 3.73 7.76
C ASN A 112 -11.54 4.36 9.11
N ARG A 113 -11.34 3.66 10.23
CA ARG A 113 -11.56 4.15 11.59
C ARG A 113 -10.30 4.11 12.44
N ALA A 114 -9.19 3.61 11.88
CA ALA A 114 -7.93 3.46 12.58
C ALA A 114 -7.01 4.69 12.46
N PHE A 115 -7.31 5.65 11.57
CA PHE A 115 -6.52 6.87 11.43
C PHE A 115 -6.59 7.75 12.69
N PRO A 116 -5.47 8.37 13.14
CA PRO A 116 -4.16 8.43 12.49
C PRO A 116 -3.26 7.18 12.70
N GLY A 117 -3.69 6.23 13.53
CA GLY A 117 -2.98 4.98 13.81
C GLY A 117 -2.06 5.06 15.04
N ASP A 118 -1.58 3.89 15.46
CA ASP A 118 -0.51 3.73 16.44
C ASP A 118 0.60 2.88 15.80
N PRO A 119 1.87 3.36 15.73
CA PRO A 119 2.99 2.57 15.22
C PRO A 119 3.26 1.28 16.02
N GLN A 120 2.73 1.15 17.25
CA GLN A 120 2.85 -0.04 18.09
C GLN A 120 1.65 -0.99 18.04
N GLY A 121 0.58 -0.63 17.30
CA GLY A 121 -0.64 -1.43 17.15
C GLY A 121 -1.75 -1.04 18.10
#